data_AF-A0AAN0S5T2-F1
#
_entry.id   AF-A0AAN0S5T2-F1
#
_cell.length_a   1.000
_cell.length_b   1.000
_cell.length_c   1.000
_cell.angle_alpha   90.00
_cell.angle_beta   90.00
_cell.angle_gamma   90.00
#
_symmetry.space_group_name_H-M   'P 1'
#
loop_
_entity.id
_entity.type
_entity.pdbx_description
1 polymer ?
#
loop_
_entity_poly.entity_id
_entity_poly.type
_entity_poly.pdbx_seq_one_letter_code
_entity_poly.pdbx_strand_id
1 'polypeptide(L)' 'MRPTDYVVQLYSETDPQNLSSVVELKEVGSSVFLYGESGTLIAVYEANDIQKLAPLGQE' A
#
# COMPACT_ATOMS: atom_id res chain seq x y z
N MET A 1 -8.98 11.14 8.22
CA MET A 1 -7.75 10.34 8.41
C MET A 1 -6.59 11.16 7.87
N ARG A 2 -5.39 11.08 8.45
CA ARG A 2 -4.22 11.77 7.89
C ARG A 2 -3.58 10.87 6.83
N PRO A 3 -3.17 11.41 5.67
CA PRO A 3 -2.38 10.65 4.72
C PRO A 3 -1.10 10.14 5.38
N THR A 4 -0.74 8.90 5.06
CA THR A 4 0.47 8.22 5.52
C THR A 4 1.19 7.69 4.29
N ASP A 5 2.51 7.81 4.27
CA ASP A 5 3.31 7.18 3.23
C ASP A 5 3.49 5.70 3.58
N TYR A 6 3.48 4.83 2.59
CA TYR A 6 3.66 3.38 2.75
C TYR A 6 4.84 2.90 1.94
N VAL A 7 5.51 1.87 2.44
CA VAL A 7 6.43 1.06 1.66
C VAL A 7 5.75 -0.26 1.31
N VAL A 8 5.86 -0.64 0.04
CA VAL A 8 5.39 -1.91 -0.51
C VAL A 8 6.58 -2.63 -1.11
N GLN A 9 6.89 -3.82 -0.61
CA GLN A 9 7.84 -4.75 -1.22
C GLN A 9 7.06 -5.92 -1.78
N LEU A 10 7.27 -6.25 -3.06
CA LEU A 10 6.73 -7.46 -3.66
C LEU A 10 7.76 -8.58 -3.63
N TYR A 11 7.32 -9.83 -3.60
CA TYR A 11 8.22 -11.00 -3.71
C TYR A 11 8.91 -11.09 -5.07
N SER A 12 8.27 -10.57 -6.11
CA SER A 12 8.75 -10.60 -7.49
C SER A 12 9.73 -9.47 -7.83
N GLU A 13 9.81 -8.44 -6.98
CA GLU A 13 10.65 -7.27 -7.20
C GLU A 13 11.70 -7.17 -6.10
N THR A 14 12.90 -6.70 -6.46
CA THR A 14 13.99 -6.50 -5.50
C THR A 14 13.86 -5.15 -4.79
N ASP A 15 13.36 -4.13 -5.48
CA ASP A 15 13.29 -2.77 -4.99
C ASP A 15 11.91 -2.44 -4.40
N PRO A 16 11.83 -1.90 -3.16
CA PRO A 16 10.57 -1.49 -2.57
C PRO A 16 9.99 -0.26 -3.27
N GLN A 17 8.68 -0.26 -3.44
CA GLN A 17 7.91 0.88 -3.93
C GLN A 17 7.44 1.75 -2.75
N ASN A 18 7.62 3.06 -2.86
CA ASN A 18 7.08 4.01 -1.89
C ASN A 18 5.79 4.61 -2.44
N LEU A 19 4.71 4.48 -1.69
CA LEU A 19 3.39 5.02 -2.00
C LEU A 19 3.10 6.19 -1.07
N SER A 20 2.87 7.36 -1.64
CA SER A 20 2.57 8.54 -0.85
C SER A 20 1.08 8.78 -0.71
N SER A 21 0.70 9.46 0.37
CA SER A 21 -0.67 9.94 0.60
C SER A 21 -1.75 8.86 0.70
N VAL A 22 -1.43 7.67 1.22
CA VAL A 22 -2.42 6.62 1.49
C VAL A 22 -3.21 6.98 2.75
N VAL A 23 -4.54 6.98 2.65
CA VAL A 23 -5.44 7.23 3.79
C VAL A 23 -6.21 6.00 4.22
N GLU A 24 -6.36 5.01 3.33
CA GLU A 24 -7.13 3.80 3.58
C GLU A 24 -6.51 2.61 2.83
N LEU A 25 -6.54 1.47 3.50
CA LEU A 25 -6.15 0.17 2.97
C LEU A 25 -7.34 -0.77 3.10
N LYS A 26 -7.69 -1.43 2.00
CA LYS A 26 -8.84 -2.33 1.95
C LYS A 26 -8.49 -3.63 1.25
N GLU A 27 -8.71 -4.74 1.94
CA GLU A 27 -8.55 -6.08 1.38
C GLU A 27 -9.90 -6.56 0.83
N VAL A 28 -9.93 -6.95 -0.45
CA VAL A 28 -11.12 -7.49 -1.11
C VAL A 28 -10.71 -8.76 -1.85
N GLY A 29 -11.12 -9.91 -1.31
CA GLY A 29 -10.67 -11.20 -1.81
C GLY A 29 -9.16 -11.37 -1.58
N SER A 30 -8.41 -11.65 -2.65
CA SER A 30 -6.95 -11.81 -2.61
C SER A 30 -6.19 -10.52 -2.93
N SER A 31 -6.89 -9.39 -3.10
CA SER A 31 -6.27 -8.14 -3.52
C SER A 31 -6.33 -7.07 -2.42
N VAL A 32 -5.26 -6.30 -2.32
CA VAL A 32 -5.09 -5.17 -1.40
C VAL A 32 -5.19 -3.87 -2.20
N PHE A 33 -6.17 -3.04 -1.85
CA PHE A 33 -6.44 -1.74 -2.47
C PHE A 33 -5.92 -0.64 -1.55
N LEU A 34 -5.12 0.27 -2.08
CA LEU A 34 -4.65 1.46 -1.37
C LEU A 34 -5.35 2.68 -1.94
N TYR A 35 -6.06 3.39 -1.07
CA TYR A 35 -6.77 4.61 -1.41
C TYR A 35 -6.10 5.82 -0.78
N GLY A 36 -6.02 6.89 -1.57
CA GLY A 36 -5.64 8.22 -1.14
C GLY A 36 -6.85 9.08 -0.80
N GLU A 37 -6.59 10.37 -0.60
CA GLU A 37 -7.64 11.33 -0.27
C GLU A 37 -8.78 11.33 -1.29
N SER A 38 -9.99 11.60 -0.81
CA SER A 38 -11.23 11.60 -1.60
C SER A 38 -11.56 10.27 -2.29
N GLY A 39 -11.03 9.14 -1.80
CA GLY A 39 -11.30 7.81 -2.35
C GLY A 39 -10.55 7.52 -3.66
N THR A 40 -9.49 8.28 -3.96
CA THR A 40 -8.65 8.06 -5.14
C THR A 40 -7.92 6.73 -5.02
N LEU A 41 -8.04 5.84 -6.00
CA LEU A 41 -7.27 4.60 -6.00
C LEU A 41 -5.80 4.90 -6.35
N ILE A 42 -4.88 4.59 -5.44
CA ILE A 42 -3.43 4.77 -5.63
C ILE A 42 -2.82 3.54 -6.28
N ALA A 43 -3.08 2.36 -5.70
CA ALA A 43 -2.50 1.11 -6.15
C ALA A 43 -3.37 -0.09 -5.76
N VAL A 44 -3.17 -1.19 -6.49
CA VAL A 44 -3.77 -2.50 -6.20
C VAL A 44 -2.68 -3.54 -6.33
N TYR A 45 -2.58 -4.42 -5.34
CA TYR A 45 -1.64 -5.53 -5.32
C TYR A 45 -2.35 -6.83 -4.95
N GLU A 46 -1.83 -7.96 -5.38
CA GLU A 46 -2.24 -9.25 -4.83
C GLU A 46 -1.59 -9.44 -3.47
N ALA A 47 -2.38 -9.84 -2.46
CA ALA A 47 -1.91 -10.06 -1.10
C ALA A 47 -0.80 -11.11 -1.03
N ASN A 48 -0.85 -12.12 -1.91
CA ASN A 48 0.17 -13.17 -2.00
C ASN A 48 1.48 -12.69 -2.63
N ASP A 49 1.44 -11.59 -3.40
CA ASP A 49 2.63 -11.01 -4.02
C ASP A 49 3.33 -10.00 -3.10
N ILE A 50 2.65 -9.52 -2.05
CA ILE A 50 3.21 -8.57 -1.09
C ILE A 50 4.11 -9.31 -0.08
N GLN A 51 5.40 -8.98 -0.10
CA GLN A 51 6.36 -9.37 0.92
C GLN A 51 6.31 -8.46 2.15
N LYS A 52 6.12 -7.16 1.96
CA LYS A 52 6.04 -6.17 3.04
C LYS A 52 5.10 -5.04 2.65
N LEU A 53 4.23 -4.66 3.57
CA LEU A 53 3.37 -3.48 3.46
C LEU A 53 3.32 -2.80 4.82
N ALA A 54 3.92 -1.62 4.93
CA ALA A 54 4.04 -0.92 6.20
C ALA A 54 4.05 0.60 6.00
N PRO A 55 3.51 1.38 6.95
CA PRO A 55 3.63 2.82 6.92
C PRO A 55 5.10 3.24 7.12
N LEU A 56 5.55 4.19 6.30
CA LEU A 56 6.82 4.90 6.47
C LEU A 56 6.61 6.02 7.50
N GLY A 57 7.36 5.98 8.59
CA GLY A 57 7.35 7.05 9.61
C GLY A 57 6.53 6.78 10.88
N GLN A 58 6.23 5.51 11.20
CA GLN A 58 5.93 5.14 12.60
C GLN A 58 7.23 4.68 13.28
N GLU A 59 7.98 5.66 13.82
CA GLU A 59 8.92 5.44 14.93
C GLU A 59 8.18 5.52 16.26
#